data_AF-A0A1N6FTH4-F1
#
_entry.id   AF-A0A1N6FTH4-F1
#
_cell.length_a   1.000
_cell.length_b   1.000
_cell.length_c   1.000
_cell.angle_alpha   90.00
_cell.angle_beta   90.00
_cell.angle_gamma   90.00
#
_symmetry.space_group_name_H-M   'P 1'
#
loop_
_entity.id
_entity.type
_entity.pdbx_description
1 polymer ?
#
loop_
_entity_poly.entity_id
_entity_poly.type
_entity_poly.pdbx_seq_one_letter_code
_entity_poly.pdbx_strand_id
1 'polypeptide(L)'
;MSNIQHEIDISIQRIESKQVEISAKIEILEKRISKFNGWAWFFVGTGALISIVATIYFFIVVDNSQNFQLNLLGDFLAGSVASVWSLAGLFFIYVAFLGQKQQLLNQQLEIMYSQLEVKNTRLELAGQKEEMRIQNETLRQQKFENTFFNLLNLLSSVVNSIDIRNIRTQNVMSSGRDCFKIFYGDFVAIINKDHEKDREFEITKISIPETIKSYDKYFHENQSDLSHYFRSVYHILKFIDSSDIEDKKRYVGLVRAQISSYEQILIFYNCFHPYGTKLKVLAKDHNFFKSLDEKLLINESHYDDFAKDEI
;
A
#
# COMPACT_ATOMS: atom_id res chain seq x y z
N MET A 1 -5.62 14.03 0.13
CA MET A 1 -5.78 14.01 -1.34
C MET A 1 -6.61 15.18 -1.87
N SER A 2 -7.80 15.47 -1.33
CA SER A 2 -8.70 16.53 -1.87
C SER A 2 -8.06 17.92 -2.03
N ASN A 3 -7.27 18.40 -1.07
CA ASN A 3 -6.66 19.74 -1.16
C ASN A 3 -5.55 19.83 -2.23
N ILE A 4 -4.71 18.78 -2.35
CA ILE A 4 -3.63 18.72 -3.34
C ILE A 4 -4.21 18.58 -4.76
N GLN A 5 -5.24 17.74 -4.91
CA GLN A 5 -5.95 17.59 -6.18
C GLN A 5 -6.52 18.94 -6.65
N HIS A 6 -7.20 19.65 -5.73
CA HIS A 6 -7.80 20.94 -6.03
C HIS A 6 -6.77 22.03 -6.39
N GLU A 7 -5.64 22.11 -5.67
CA GLU A 7 -4.54 23.03 -6.00
C GLU A 7 -3.90 22.73 -7.36
N ILE A 8 -3.77 21.43 -7.69
CA ILE A 8 -3.28 20.99 -8.99
C ILE A 8 -4.29 21.38 -10.08
N ASP A 9 -5.57 21.08 -9.92
CA ASP A 9 -6.61 21.39 -10.91
C ASP A 9 -6.70 22.90 -11.21
N ILE A 10 -6.66 23.75 -10.17
CA ILE A 10 -6.60 25.22 -10.33
C ILE A 10 -5.34 25.63 -11.09
N SER A 11 -4.20 24.97 -10.81
CA SER A 11 -2.96 25.24 -11.53
C SER A 11 -3.04 24.84 -13.00
N ILE A 12 -3.67 23.70 -13.30
CA ILE A 12 -3.87 23.20 -14.67
C ILE A 12 -4.69 24.20 -15.46
N GLN A 13 -5.84 24.63 -14.93
CA GLN A 13 -6.71 25.63 -15.58
C GLN A 13 -5.97 26.96 -15.85
N ARG A 14 -5.13 27.39 -14.90
CA ARG A 14 -4.29 28.59 -15.12
C ARG A 14 -3.28 28.39 -16.24
N ILE A 15 -2.65 27.23 -16.32
CA ILE A 15 -1.69 26.90 -17.39
C ILE A 15 -2.40 26.88 -18.75
N GLU A 16 -3.57 26.25 -18.84
CA GLU A 16 -4.39 26.22 -20.06
C GLU A 16 -4.79 27.63 -20.53
N SER A 17 -5.20 28.51 -19.61
CA SER A 17 -5.52 29.90 -19.96
C SER A 17 -4.32 30.67 -20.53
N LYS A 18 -3.13 30.49 -19.94
CA LYS A 18 -1.89 31.12 -20.39
C LYS A 18 -1.40 30.56 -21.73
N GLN A 19 -1.64 29.27 -21.97
CA GLN A 19 -1.37 28.63 -23.25
C GLN A 19 -2.14 29.32 -24.37
N VAL A 20 -3.45 29.53 -24.21
CA VAL A 20 -4.27 30.22 -25.22
C VAL A 20 -3.75 31.64 -25.49
N GLU A 21 -3.38 32.37 -24.44
CA GLU A 21 -2.82 33.72 -24.56
C GLU A 21 -1.48 33.73 -25.32
N ILE A 22 -0.57 32.80 -25.01
CA ILE A 22 0.76 32.70 -25.64
C ILE A 22 0.62 32.27 -27.11
N SER A 23 -0.24 31.30 -27.41
CA SER A 23 -0.51 30.87 -28.79
C SER A 23 -1.05 32.02 -29.65
N ALA A 24 -1.97 32.83 -29.11
CA ALA A 24 -2.47 34.01 -29.81
C ALA A 24 -1.35 35.05 -30.06
N LYS A 25 -0.45 35.26 -29.09
CA LYS A 25 0.71 36.17 -29.26
C LYS A 25 1.67 35.67 -30.35
N ILE A 26 1.90 34.37 -30.43
CA ILE A 26 2.74 33.74 -31.47
C ILE A 26 2.13 33.98 -32.86
N GLU A 27 0.83 33.74 -33.04
CA GLU A 27 0.15 33.97 -34.32
C GLU A 27 0.24 35.45 -34.78
N ILE A 28 0.09 36.39 -33.84
CA ILE A 28 0.25 37.83 -34.12
C ILE A 28 1.70 38.14 -34.53
N LEU A 29 2.68 37.52 -33.89
CA LEU A 29 4.10 37.68 -34.21
C LEU A 29 4.44 37.15 -35.60
N GLU A 30 3.93 35.98 -35.98
CA GLU A 30 4.12 35.40 -37.32
C GLU A 30 3.61 36.35 -38.42
N LYS A 31 2.41 36.91 -38.23
CA LYS A 31 1.84 37.90 -39.18
C LYS A 31 2.72 39.15 -39.29
N ARG A 32 3.27 39.65 -38.17
CA ARG A 32 4.19 40.80 -38.17
C ARG A 32 5.51 40.48 -38.86
N ILE A 33 6.11 39.34 -38.54
CA ILE A 33 7.36 38.86 -39.15
C ILE A 33 7.22 38.81 -40.67
N SER A 34 6.16 38.17 -41.17
CA SER A 34 5.88 38.09 -42.62
C SER A 34 5.75 39.48 -43.26
N LYS A 35 4.97 40.38 -42.65
CA LYS A 35 4.77 41.74 -43.15
C LYS A 35 6.08 42.53 -43.23
N PHE A 36 6.88 42.55 -42.16
CA PHE A 36 8.13 43.31 -42.11
C PHE A 36 9.24 42.69 -42.96
N ASN A 37 9.26 41.36 -43.10
CA ASN A 37 10.16 40.68 -44.04
C ASN A 37 9.85 41.09 -45.50
N GLY A 38 8.56 41.20 -45.86
CA GLY A 38 8.15 41.72 -47.16
C GLY A 38 8.64 43.15 -47.41
N TRP A 39 8.53 44.04 -46.41
CA TRP A 39 9.08 45.40 -46.49
C TRP A 39 10.61 45.43 -46.63
N ALA A 40 11.33 44.58 -45.90
CA ALA A 40 12.79 44.48 -46.01
C ALA A 40 13.20 44.15 -47.45
N TRP A 41 12.60 43.12 -48.03
CA TRP A 41 12.85 42.72 -49.43
C TRP A 41 12.43 43.76 -50.45
N PHE A 42 11.34 44.49 -50.19
CA PHE A 42 10.93 45.62 -51.03
C PHE A 42 12.01 46.71 -51.09
N PHE A 43 12.61 47.09 -49.94
CA PHE A 43 13.70 48.06 -49.92
C PHE A 43 14.98 47.52 -50.57
N VAL A 44 15.32 46.23 -50.39
CA VAL A 44 16.44 45.60 -51.11
C VAL A 44 16.25 45.72 -52.63
N GLY A 45 15.06 45.34 -53.12
CA GLY A 45 14.70 45.42 -54.55
C GLY A 45 14.70 46.85 -55.08
N THR A 46 14.19 47.80 -54.28
CA THR A 46 14.20 49.23 -54.63
C THR A 46 15.62 49.76 -54.76
N GLY A 47 16.50 49.43 -53.81
CA GLY A 47 17.91 49.82 -53.88
C GLY A 47 18.61 49.22 -55.11
N ALA A 48 18.34 47.95 -55.43
CA ALA A 48 18.87 47.30 -56.62
C ALA A 48 18.37 47.97 -57.92
N LEU A 49 17.09 48.35 -57.98
CA LEU A 49 16.50 49.06 -59.12
C LEU A 49 17.17 50.43 -59.32
N ILE A 50 17.36 51.21 -58.24
CA ILE A 50 18.05 52.50 -58.28
C ILE A 50 19.48 52.32 -58.82
N SER A 51 20.21 51.31 -58.36
CA SER A 51 21.56 50.99 -58.85
C SER A 51 21.58 50.71 -60.35
N ILE A 52 20.63 49.90 -60.85
CA ILE A 52 20.53 49.56 -62.27
C ILE A 52 20.22 50.80 -63.10
N VAL A 53 19.21 51.59 -62.70
CA VAL A 53 18.79 52.79 -63.43
C VAL A 53 19.90 53.84 -63.47
N ALA A 54 20.59 54.09 -62.34
CA ALA A 54 21.69 55.04 -62.28
C ALA A 54 22.88 54.61 -63.16
N THR A 55 23.17 53.31 -63.20
CA THR A 55 24.23 52.76 -64.07
C THR A 55 23.86 52.92 -65.54
N ILE A 56 22.62 52.59 -65.94
CA ILE A 56 22.14 52.76 -67.32
C ILE A 56 22.18 54.24 -67.73
N TYR A 57 21.70 55.14 -66.87
CA TYR A 57 21.72 56.58 -67.13
C TYR A 57 23.15 57.10 -67.33
N PHE A 58 24.09 56.67 -66.49
CA PHE A 58 25.50 57.02 -66.64
C PHE A 58 26.07 56.58 -68.00
N PHE A 59 25.79 55.34 -68.42
CA PHE A 59 26.24 54.84 -69.73
C PHE A 59 25.63 55.60 -70.92
N ILE A 60 24.38 56.07 -70.82
CA ILE A 60 23.71 56.78 -71.92
C ILE A 60 24.17 58.25 -72.03
N VAL A 61 24.41 58.92 -70.90
CA VAL A 61 24.68 60.38 -70.88
C VAL A 61 26.17 60.72 -71.03
N VAL A 62 27.07 59.81 -70.65
CA VAL A 62 28.53 60.07 -70.60
C VAL A 62 29.26 59.67 -71.89
N ASP A 63 28.55 59.44 -73.00
CA ASP A 63 29.17 59.10 -74.30
C ASP A 63 29.77 60.31 -75.06
N ASN A 64 29.93 61.49 -74.42
CA ASN A 64 30.32 62.70 -75.16
C ASN A 64 31.24 63.70 -74.43
N SER A 65 31.98 63.30 -73.38
CA SER A 65 33.03 64.17 -72.82
C SER A 65 34.25 63.41 -72.32
N GLN A 66 35.44 63.90 -72.68
CA GLN A 66 36.75 63.28 -72.47
C GLN A 66 37.26 63.26 -71.01
N ASN A 67 36.40 63.32 -69.99
CA ASN A 67 36.82 63.12 -68.60
C ASN A 67 35.89 62.15 -67.89
N PHE A 68 36.44 60.98 -67.58
CA PHE A 68 35.79 59.86 -66.92
C PHE A 68 35.37 60.22 -65.48
N GLN A 69 34.07 60.43 -65.24
CA GLN A 69 33.51 60.82 -63.93
C GLN A 69 32.88 59.65 -63.15
N LEU A 70 33.51 58.46 -63.14
CA LEU A 70 33.02 57.31 -62.33
C LEU A 70 32.85 57.65 -60.84
N ASN A 71 33.66 58.58 -60.33
CA ASN A 71 33.60 59.01 -58.94
C ASN A 71 32.21 59.58 -58.59
N LEU A 72 31.55 60.33 -59.48
CA LEU A 72 30.24 60.92 -59.21
C LEU A 72 29.12 59.87 -59.18
N LEU A 73 29.19 58.86 -60.05
CA LEU A 73 28.27 57.72 -60.00
C LEU A 73 28.46 56.93 -58.69
N GLY A 74 29.72 56.69 -58.31
CA GLY A 74 30.09 56.06 -57.06
C GLY A 74 29.52 56.80 -55.85
N ASP A 75 29.69 58.13 -55.80
CA ASP A 75 29.19 58.98 -54.72
C ASP A 75 27.65 58.97 -54.64
N PHE A 76 26.96 59.02 -55.80
CA PHE A 76 25.50 58.94 -55.84
C PHE A 76 24.97 57.59 -55.36
N LEU A 77 25.57 56.48 -55.81
CA LEU A 77 25.20 55.13 -55.39
C LEU A 77 25.50 54.93 -53.90
N ALA A 78 26.66 55.38 -53.44
CA ALA A 78 27.06 55.32 -52.03
C ALA A 78 26.13 56.12 -51.12
N GLY A 79 25.57 57.25 -51.57
CA GLY A 79 24.56 57.99 -50.80
C GLY A 79 23.17 57.34 -50.86
N SER A 80 22.65 57.16 -52.07
CA SER A 80 21.24 56.80 -52.30
C SER A 80 20.95 55.32 -52.02
N VAL A 81 21.75 54.42 -52.59
CA VAL A 81 21.54 52.97 -52.47
C VAL A 81 21.90 52.52 -51.06
N ALA A 82 22.99 53.04 -50.49
CA ALA A 82 23.37 52.68 -49.12
C ALA A 82 22.32 53.11 -48.10
N SER A 83 21.66 54.26 -48.28
CA SER A 83 20.57 54.70 -47.39
C SER A 83 19.37 53.76 -47.46
N VAL A 84 18.96 53.33 -48.66
CA VAL A 84 17.85 52.38 -48.85
C VAL A 84 18.18 50.99 -48.29
N TRP A 85 19.41 50.51 -48.50
CA TRP A 85 19.86 49.23 -47.95
C TRP A 85 20.10 49.28 -46.44
N SER A 86 20.52 50.42 -45.88
CA SER A 86 20.59 50.59 -44.42
C SER A 86 19.20 50.47 -43.78
N LEU A 87 18.16 51.00 -44.43
CA LEU A 87 16.78 50.83 -43.99
C LEU A 87 16.31 49.37 -44.10
N ALA A 88 16.65 48.68 -45.20
CA ALA A 88 16.39 47.24 -45.33
C ALA A 88 17.09 46.43 -44.23
N GLY A 89 18.35 46.77 -43.91
CA GLY A 89 19.11 46.17 -42.82
C GLY A 89 18.43 46.35 -41.46
N LEU A 90 17.90 47.54 -41.17
CA LEU A 90 17.12 47.79 -39.95
C LEU A 90 15.87 46.90 -39.88
N PHE A 91 15.14 46.74 -40.99
CA PHE A 91 14.00 45.83 -41.03
C PHE A 91 14.40 44.37 -40.80
N PHE A 92 15.52 43.90 -41.37
CA PHE A 92 16.02 42.55 -41.10
C PHE A 92 16.40 42.35 -39.63
N ILE A 93 17.07 43.32 -39.00
CA ILE A 93 17.38 43.27 -37.57
C ILE A 93 16.09 43.21 -36.74
N TYR A 94 15.09 44.01 -37.08
CA TYR A 94 13.80 44.00 -36.40
C TYR A 94 13.04 42.68 -36.59
N VAL A 95 13.04 42.12 -37.80
CA VAL A 95 12.46 40.80 -38.08
C VAL A 95 13.18 39.71 -37.28
N ALA A 96 14.51 39.74 -37.21
CA ALA A 96 15.28 38.82 -36.38
C ALA A 96 14.90 38.93 -34.90
N PHE A 97 14.72 40.15 -34.39
CA PHE A 97 14.24 40.39 -33.02
C PHE A 97 12.83 39.83 -32.78
N LEU A 98 11.91 39.98 -33.74
CA LEU A 98 10.59 39.38 -33.66
C LEU A 98 10.65 37.84 -33.66
N GLY A 99 11.52 37.26 -34.48
CA GLY A 99 11.77 35.81 -34.50
C GLY A 99 12.32 35.30 -33.16
N GLN A 100 13.28 36.01 -32.56
CA GLN A 100 13.77 35.71 -31.20
C GLN A 100 12.64 35.78 -30.17
N LYS A 101 11.78 36.79 -30.24
CA LYS A 101 10.60 36.90 -29.35
C LYS A 101 9.62 35.74 -29.53
N GLN A 102 9.40 35.29 -30.76
CA GLN A 102 8.57 34.11 -31.05
C GLN A 102 9.19 32.84 -30.46
N GLN A 103 10.51 32.65 -30.61
CA GLN A 103 11.24 31.51 -30.05
C GLN A 103 11.13 31.46 -28.51
N LEU A 104 11.24 32.61 -27.84
CA LEU A 104 11.05 32.70 -26.39
C LEU A 104 9.64 32.31 -25.95
N LEU A 105 8.61 32.71 -26.70
CA LEU A 105 7.23 32.32 -26.41
C LEU A 105 7.01 30.82 -26.60
N ASN A 106 7.57 30.23 -27.66
CA ASN A 106 7.52 28.77 -27.87
C ASN A 106 8.21 28.02 -26.72
N GLN A 107 9.37 28.50 -26.26
CA GLN A 107 10.08 27.91 -25.13
C GLN A 107 9.27 28.02 -23.82
N GLN A 108 8.59 29.14 -23.58
CA GLN A 108 7.68 29.27 -22.43
C GLN A 108 6.54 28.24 -22.49
N LEU A 109 6.03 27.97 -23.69
CA LEU A 109 4.96 27.00 -23.94
C LEU A 109 5.42 25.56 -23.63
N GLU A 110 6.60 25.18 -24.11
CA GLU A 110 7.21 23.88 -23.82
C GLU A 110 7.44 23.67 -22.31
N ILE A 111 7.97 24.68 -21.60
CA ILE A 111 8.16 24.62 -20.14
C ILE A 111 6.82 24.43 -19.42
N MET A 112 5.76 25.11 -19.87
CA MET A 112 4.43 24.94 -19.29
C MET A 112 3.90 23.51 -19.46
N TYR A 113 4.07 22.89 -20.64
CA TYR A 113 3.69 21.50 -20.84
C TYR A 113 4.49 20.54 -19.96
N SER A 114 5.81 20.74 -19.85
CA SER A 114 6.66 19.94 -18.97
C SER A 114 6.21 20.05 -17.50
N GLN A 115 5.86 21.24 -17.03
CA GLN A 115 5.33 21.43 -15.67
C GLN A 115 3.98 20.74 -15.46
N LEU A 116 3.11 20.76 -16.47
CA LEU A 116 1.81 20.08 -16.43
C LEU A 116 1.99 18.56 -16.32
N GLU A 117 2.87 17.98 -17.13
CA GLU A 117 3.18 16.55 -17.10
C GLU A 117 3.71 16.12 -15.72
N VAL A 118 4.69 16.84 -15.16
CA VAL A 118 5.24 16.54 -13.83
C VAL A 118 4.16 16.60 -12.74
N LYS A 119 3.22 17.55 -12.82
CA LYS A 119 2.11 17.64 -11.87
C LYS A 119 1.18 16.44 -11.97
N ASN A 120 0.82 16.02 -13.18
CA ASN A 120 -0.01 14.84 -13.41
C ASN A 120 0.70 13.57 -12.91
N THR A 121 1.99 13.40 -13.16
CA THR A 121 2.77 12.26 -12.65
C THR A 121 2.80 12.21 -11.12
N ARG A 122 2.96 13.37 -10.45
CA ARG A 122 2.93 13.43 -8.98
C ARG A 122 1.58 13.02 -8.39
N LEU A 123 0.50 13.39 -9.07
CA LEU A 123 -0.86 13.05 -8.68
C LEU A 123 -1.12 11.55 -8.83
N GLU A 124 -0.71 10.97 -9.96
CA GLU A 124 -0.79 9.53 -10.19
C GLU A 124 0.03 8.75 -9.15
N LEU A 125 1.26 9.19 -8.88
CA LEU A 125 2.12 8.57 -7.87
C LEU A 125 1.53 8.68 -6.45
N ALA A 126 0.88 9.80 -6.13
CA ALA A 126 0.18 9.95 -4.87
C ALA A 126 -1.00 8.98 -4.74
N GLY A 127 -1.75 8.74 -5.82
CA GLY A 127 -2.79 7.72 -5.90
C GLY A 127 -2.23 6.31 -5.70
N GLN A 128 -1.20 5.94 -6.47
CA GLN A 128 -0.54 4.63 -6.37
C GLN A 128 0.02 4.38 -4.96
N LYS A 129 0.60 5.40 -4.31
CA LYS A 129 1.13 5.27 -2.94
C LYS A 129 0.04 4.91 -1.94
N GLU A 130 -1.16 5.51 -2.07
CA GLU A 130 -2.28 5.21 -1.20
C GLU A 130 -2.85 3.82 -1.46
N GLU A 131 -2.99 3.44 -2.74
CA GLU A 131 -3.38 2.08 -3.12
C GLU A 131 -2.40 1.03 -2.59
N MET A 132 -1.09 1.29 -2.69
CA MET A 132 -0.06 0.42 -2.12
C MET A 132 -0.17 0.31 -0.59
N ARG A 133 -0.54 1.38 0.10
CA ARG A 133 -0.76 1.35 1.56
C ARG A 133 -1.93 0.43 1.91
N ILE A 134 -3.07 0.63 1.25
CA ILE A 134 -4.27 -0.20 1.43
C ILE A 134 -3.99 -1.66 1.06
N GLN A 135 -3.25 -1.90 -0.02
CA GLN A 135 -2.83 -3.24 -0.43
C GLN A 135 -1.91 -3.88 0.63
N ASN A 136 -0.95 -3.15 1.19
CA ASN A 136 -0.07 -3.67 2.24
C ASN A 136 -0.87 -4.08 3.48
N GLU A 137 -1.82 -3.25 3.91
CA GLU A 137 -2.72 -3.54 5.03
C GLU A 137 -3.57 -4.79 4.76
N THR A 138 -4.17 -4.88 3.57
CA THR A 138 -4.94 -6.05 3.13
C THR A 138 -4.07 -7.32 3.10
N LEU A 139 -2.84 -7.23 2.59
CA LEU A 139 -1.91 -8.35 2.53
C LEU A 139 -1.46 -8.81 3.91
N ARG A 140 -1.27 -7.89 4.86
CA ARG A 140 -0.95 -8.25 6.25
C ARG A 140 -2.10 -9.04 6.87
N GLN A 141 -3.34 -8.58 6.68
CA GLN A 141 -4.52 -9.29 7.17
C GLN A 141 -4.65 -10.67 6.51
N GLN A 142 -4.52 -10.77 5.19
CA GLN A 142 -4.58 -12.05 4.47
C GLN A 142 -3.49 -13.02 4.91
N LYS A 143 -2.24 -12.56 5.11
CA LYS A 143 -1.15 -13.40 5.61
C LYS A 143 -1.47 -13.95 7.00
N PHE A 144 -1.97 -13.09 7.89
CA PHE A 144 -2.41 -13.52 9.21
C PHE A 144 -3.53 -14.56 9.11
N GLU A 145 -4.61 -14.27 8.37
CA GLU A 145 -5.76 -15.16 8.22
C GLU A 145 -5.37 -16.51 7.62
N ASN A 146 -4.54 -16.52 6.59
CA ASN A 146 -4.03 -17.75 5.98
C ASN A 146 -3.25 -18.61 6.99
N THR A 147 -2.33 -18.01 7.75
CA THR A 147 -1.60 -18.74 8.79
C THR A 147 -2.53 -19.20 9.90
N PHE A 148 -3.49 -18.37 10.33
CA PHE A 148 -4.48 -18.71 11.35
C PHE A 148 -5.34 -19.92 10.95
N PHE A 149 -5.92 -19.91 9.75
CA PHE A 149 -6.75 -21.02 9.28
C PHE A 149 -5.93 -22.29 9.05
N ASN A 150 -4.67 -22.17 8.62
CA ASN A 150 -3.75 -23.31 8.57
C ASN A 150 -3.50 -23.90 9.96
N LEU A 151 -3.30 -23.08 10.99
CA LEU A 151 -3.17 -23.57 12.37
C LEU A 151 -4.45 -24.23 12.89
N LEU A 152 -5.63 -23.71 12.54
CA LEU A 152 -6.91 -24.36 12.85
C LEU A 152 -7.06 -25.72 12.16
N ASN A 153 -6.67 -25.82 10.89
CA ASN A 153 -6.68 -27.08 10.17
C ASN A 153 -5.70 -28.10 10.79
N LEU A 154 -4.53 -27.64 11.22
CA LEU A 154 -3.57 -28.48 11.96
C LEU A 154 -4.17 -28.95 13.29
N LEU A 155 -4.86 -28.09 14.04
CA LEU A 155 -5.56 -28.50 15.26
C LEU A 155 -6.60 -29.59 14.97
N SER A 156 -7.41 -29.41 13.92
CA SER A 156 -8.38 -30.44 13.51
C SER A 156 -7.68 -31.75 13.10
N SER A 157 -6.55 -31.68 12.40
CA SER A 157 -5.75 -32.85 12.06
C SER A 157 -5.19 -33.56 13.29
N VAL A 158 -4.70 -32.82 14.28
CA VAL A 158 -4.23 -33.36 15.56
C VAL A 158 -5.39 -34.07 16.26
N VAL A 159 -6.55 -33.42 16.38
CA VAL A 159 -7.75 -34.03 16.95
C VAL A 159 -8.11 -35.32 16.22
N ASN A 160 -8.18 -35.31 14.89
CA ASN A 160 -8.55 -36.47 14.08
C ASN A 160 -7.52 -37.61 14.12
N SER A 161 -6.27 -37.33 14.49
CA SER A 161 -5.22 -38.34 14.66
C SER A 161 -5.27 -39.07 16.00
N ILE A 162 -6.03 -38.54 16.97
CA ILE A 162 -6.23 -39.18 18.27
C ILE A 162 -7.11 -40.41 18.07
N ASP A 163 -6.66 -41.55 18.56
CA ASP A 163 -7.46 -42.75 18.64
C ASP A 163 -7.26 -43.49 19.97
N ILE A 164 -8.30 -44.16 20.42
CA ILE A 164 -8.25 -45.04 21.59
C ILE A 164 -8.45 -46.46 21.09
N ARG A 165 -7.45 -47.30 21.31
CA ARG A 165 -7.43 -48.69 20.83
C ARG A 165 -7.56 -49.67 21.97
N ASN A 166 -8.24 -50.78 21.69
CA ASN A 166 -8.27 -51.90 22.62
C ASN A 166 -6.85 -52.48 22.76
N ILE A 167 -6.35 -52.56 23.99
CA ILE A 167 -4.98 -53.01 24.29
C ILE A 167 -4.70 -54.41 23.69
N ARG A 168 -5.69 -55.31 23.72
CA ARG A 168 -5.52 -56.71 23.29
C ARG A 168 -5.72 -56.90 21.80
N THR A 169 -6.77 -56.30 21.22
CA THR A 169 -7.14 -56.52 19.82
C THR A 169 -6.60 -55.46 18.87
N GLN A 170 -6.08 -54.34 19.38
CA GLN A 170 -5.63 -53.17 18.63
C GLN A 170 -6.71 -52.50 17.76
N ASN A 171 -7.97 -52.90 17.93
CA ASN A 171 -9.13 -52.30 17.26
C ASN A 171 -9.40 -50.91 17.83
N VAL A 172 -9.69 -49.95 16.95
CA VAL A 172 -10.12 -48.60 17.33
C VAL A 172 -11.47 -48.66 18.02
N MET A 173 -11.53 -48.18 19.26
CA MET A 173 -12.75 -48.09 20.07
C MET A 173 -13.41 -46.72 19.96
N SER A 174 -12.60 -45.68 19.82
CA SER A 174 -13.03 -44.30 19.61
C SER A 174 -11.95 -43.56 18.84
N SER A 175 -12.32 -42.55 18.06
CA SER A 175 -11.39 -41.75 17.29
C SER A 175 -11.82 -40.29 17.26
N GLY A 176 -10.84 -39.43 17.00
CA GLY A 176 -11.08 -38.01 16.81
C GLY A 176 -11.59 -37.33 18.08
N ARG A 177 -12.64 -36.53 17.89
CA ARG A 177 -13.27 -35.75 18.96
C ARG A 177 -13.95 -36.60 20.02
N ASP A 178 -14.43 -37.78 19.67
CA ASP A 178 -15.16 -38.65 20.60
C ASP A 178 -14.25 -39.17 21.74
N CYS A 179 -12.94 -39.26 21.49
CA CYS A 179 -11.94 -39.63 22.49
C CYS A 179 -11.94 -38.68 23.70
N PHE A 180 -12.24 -37.39 23.51
CA PHE A 180 -12.22 -36.41 24.61
C PHE A 180 -13.27 -36.69 25.68
N LYS A 181 -14.39 -37.31 25.31
CA LYS A 181 -15.39 -37.76 26.29
C LYS A 181 -14.86 -38.92 27.14
N ILE A 182 -14.14 -39.86 26.53
CA ILE A 182 -13.52 -41.00 27.23
C ILE A 182 -12.41 -40.48 28.15
N PHE A 183 -11.53 -39.65 27.63
CA PHE A 183 -10.49 -38.94 28.37
C PHE A 183 -11.02 -38.21 29.60
N TYR A 184 -12.13 -37.47 29.48
CA TYR A 184 -12.76 -36.84 30.63
C TYR A 184 -13.30 -37.87 31.63
N GLY A 185 -13.92 -38.95 31.16
CA GLY A 185 -14.38 -40.04 32.02
C GLY A 185 -13.25 -40.74 32.79
N ASP A 186 -12.13 -41.00 32.12
CA ASP A 186 -10.93 -41.60 32.72
C ASP A 186 -10.32 -40.69 33.79
N PHE A 187 -10.27 -39.37 33.52
CA PHE A 187 -9.85 -38.37 34.50
C PHE A 187 -10.74 -38.41 35.76
N VAL A 188 -12.06 -38.41 35.60
CA VAL A 188 -13.02 -38.52 36.71
C VAL A 188 -12.87 -39.85 37.46
N ALA A 189 -12.64 -40.96 36.74
CA ALA A 189 -12.43 -42.27 37.34
C ALA A 189 -11.17 -42.33 38.20
N ILE A 190 -10.09 -41.67 37.78
CA ILE A 190 -8.84 -41.57 38.56
C ILE A 190 -9.06 -40.80 39.86
N ILE A 191 -9.81 -39.69 39.82
CA ILE A 191 -10.17 -38.94 41.04
C ILE A 191 -10.92 -39.84 42.02
N ASN A 192 -11.99 -40.51 41.56
CA ASN A 192 -12.78 -41.38 42.43
C ASN A 192 -11.96 -42.54 43.01
N LYS A 193 -11.04 -43.11 42.21
CA LYS A 193 -10.15 -44.19 42.65
C LYS A 193 -9.15 -43.73 43.70
N ASP A 194 -8.60 -42.53 43.56
CA ASP A 194 -7.66 -41.96 44.54
C ASP A 194 -8.31 -41.74 45.91
N HIS A 195 -9.64 -41.56 45.94
CA HIS A 195 -10.43 -41.33 47.16
C HIS A 195 -11.35 -42.51 47.53
N GLU A 196 -11.19 -43.69 46.93
CA GLU A 196 -12.08 -44.86 47.14
C GLU A 196 -12.22 -45.28 48.63
N LYS A 197 -11.18 -45.04 49.42
CA LYS A 197 -11.14 -45.39 50.85
C LYS A 197 -11.76 -44.33 51.76
N ASP A 198 -12.01 -43.13 51.23
CA ASP A 198 -12.61 -42.02 51.96
C ASP A 198 -14.13 -42.04 51.77
N ARG A 199 -14.85 -42.45 52.81
CA ARG A 199 -16.31 -42.60 52.75
C ARG A 199 -17.06 -41.28 52.76
N GLU A 200 -16.41 -40.19 53.16
CA GLU A 200 -17.00 -38.85 53.19
C GLU A 200 -16.64 -38.02 51.95
N PHE A 201 -15.82 -38.57 51.05
CA PHE A 201 -15.39 -37.89 49.85
C PHE A 201 -16.57 -37.59 48.91
N GLU A 202 -16.67 -36.32 48.53
CA GLU A 202 -17.61 -35.84 47.53
C GLU A 202 -16.82 -35.12 46.44
N ILE A 203 -16.84 -35.67 45.22
CA ILE A 203 -16.07 -35.13 44.09
C ILE A 203 -16.39 -33.66 43.80
N THR A 204 -17.63 -33.23 44.05
CA THR A 204 -18.10 -31.83 43.85
C THR A 204 -17.49 -30.84 44.83
N LYS A 205 -16.83 -31.31 45.90
CA LYS A 205 -16.19 -30.49 46.94
C LYS A 205 -14.67 -30.59 46.94
N ILE A 206 -14.09 -31.36 46.03
CA ILE A 206 -12.63 -31.51 45.95
C ILE A 206 -11.97 -30.16 45.67
N SER A 207 -10.77 -29.96 46.22
CA SER A 207 -9.97 -28.76 45.98
C SER A 207 -9.18 -28.83 44.66
N ILE A 208 -8.76 -27.68 44.12
CA ILE A 208 -7.88 -27.64 42.93
C ILE A 208 -6.58 -28.43 43.14
N PRO A 209 -5.81 -28.26 44.24
CA PRO A 209 -4.56 -28.99 44.42
C PRO A 209 -4.73 -30.51 44.41
N GLU A 210 -5.80 -31.02 45.02
CA GLU A 210 -6.13 -32.46 45.01
C GLU A 210 -6.55 -32.92 43.61
N THR A 211 -7.39 -32.13 42.94
CA THR A 211 -7.79 -32.40 41.55
C THR A 211 -6.58 -32.48 40.63
N ILE A 212 -5.62 -31.57 40.78
CA ILE A 212 -4.42 -31.52 39.95
C ILE A 212 -3.45 -32.67 40.24
N LYS A 213 -3.45 -33.19 41.47
CA LYS A 213 -2.69 -34.40 41.79
C LYS A 213 -3.23 -35.62 41.04
N SER A 214 -4.55 -35.79 40.95
CA SER A 214 -5.16 -36.85 40.15
C SER A 214 -5.02 -36.57 38.65
N TYR A 215 -5.12 -35.30 38.23
CA TYR A 215 -4.89 -34.89 36.84
C TYR A 215 -3.47 -35.20 36.37
N ASP A 216 -2.45 -35.02 37.20
CA ASP A 216 -1.05 -35.31 36.84
C ASP A 216 -0.85 -36.79 36.48
N LYS A 217 -1.47 -37.71 37.25
CA LYS A 217 -1.49 -39.15 36.92
C LYS A 217 -2.19 -39.42 35.59
N TYR A 218 -3.39 -38.87 35.43
CA TYR A 218 -4.17 -38.96 34.20
C TYR A 218 -3.39 -38.44 32.98
N PHE A 219 -2.72 -37.30 33.14
CA PHE A 219 -1.96 -36.65 32.09
C PHE A 219 -0.74 -37.47 31.69
N HIS A 220 -0.05 -38.12 32.64
CA HIS A 220 1.06 -39.02 32.33
C HIS A 220 0.63 -40.23 31.51
N GLU A 221 -0.54 -40.83 31.79
CA GLU A 221 -1.06 -41.97 31.03
C GLU A 221 -1.43 -41.60 29.58
N ASN A 222 -1.92 -40.38 29.38
CA ASN A 222 -2.41 -39.89 28.08
C ASN A 222 -1.49 -38.81 27.47
N GLN A 223 -0.23 -38.74 27.91
CA GLN A 223 0.65 -37.61 27.66
C GLN A 223 0.93 -37.42 26.17
N SER A 224 1.12 -38.50 25.42
CA SER A 224 1.43 -38.44 23.99
C SER A 224 0.41 -37.58 23.26
N ASP A 225 -0.88 -37.93 23.33
CA ASP A 225 -1.92 -37.28 22.54
C ASP A 225 -2.32 -35.91 23.10
N LEU A 226 -2.53 -35.83 24.42
CA LEU A 226 -2.99 -34.60 25.07
C LEU A 226 -1.93 -33.51 25.04
N SER A 227 -0.65 -33.86 25.18
CA SER A 227 0.42 -32.87 25.17
C SER A 227 0.60 -32.23 23.79
N HIS A 228 0.42 -32.99 22.70
CA HIS A 228 0.40 -32.43 21.35
C HIS A 228 -0.82 -31.53 21.12
N TYR A 229 -2.00 -31.96 21.58
CA TYR A 229 -3.23 -31.19 21.50
C TYR A 229 -3.14 -29.85 22.24
N PHE A 230 -2.78 -29.84 23.53
CA PHE A 230 -2.72 -28.60 24.32
C PHE A 230 -1.67 -27.62 23.80
N ARG A 231 -0.51 -28.11 23.30
CA ARG A 231 0.47 -27.25 22.64
C ARG A 231 -0.08 -26.59 21.38
N SER A 232 -0.89 -27.31 20.61
CA SER A 232 -1.50 -26.77 19.39
C SER A 232 -2.47 -25.63 19.72
N VAL A 233 -3.32 -25.81 20.74
CA VAL A 233 -4.22 -24.76 21.25
C VAL A 233 -3.41 -23.55 21.74
N TYR A 234 -2.37 -23.77 22.54
CA TYR A 234 -1.46 -22.72 23.02
C TYR A 234 -0.83 -21.94 21.87
N HIS A 235 -0.31 -22.62 20.84
CA HIS A 235 0.34 -21.95 19.72
C HIS A 235 -0.64 -21.11 18.88
N ILE A 236 -1.89 -21.56 18.75
CA ILE A 236 -2.94 -20.76 18.09
C ILE A 236 -3.25 -19.50 18.89
N LEU A 237 -3.50 -19.63 20.19
CA LEU A 237 -3.79 -18.46 21.04
C LEU A 237 -2.60 -17.51 21.09
N LYS A 238 -1.38 -18.03 21.20
CA LYS A 238 -0.16 -17.23 21.15
C LYS A 238 0.00 -16.50 19.83
N PHE A 239 -0.30 -17.16 18.71
CA PHE A 239 -0.24 -16.53 17.38
C PHE A 239 -1.21 -15.34 17.29
N ILE A 240 -2.45 -15.50 17.78
CA ILE A 240 -3.42 -14.41 17.86
C ILE A 240 -2.91 -13.29 18.77
N ASP A 241 -2.45 -13.63 19.97
CA ASP A 241 -2.01 -12.66 20.97
C ASP A 241 -0.82 -11.82 20.50
N SER A 242 0.17 -12.46 19.87
CA SER A 242 1.38 -11.80 19.34
C SER A 242 1.18 -11.00 18.05
N SER A 243 -0.01 -11.06 17.45
CA SER A 243 -0.27 -10.40 16.17
C SER A 243 -0.72 -8.95 16.33
N ASP A 244 -0.52 -8.13 15.29
CA ASP A 244 -0.93 -6.72 15.24
C ASP A 244 -2.39 -6.53 14.75
N ILE A 245 -3.20 -7.59 14.75
CA ILE A 245 -4.59 -7.50 14.28
C ILE A 245 -5.46 -6.75 15.30
N GLU A 246 -6.43 -5.98 14.80
CA GLU A 246 -7.36 -5.25 15.65
C GLU A 246 -8.38 -6.18 16.34
N ASP A 247 -8.94 -7.16 15.59
CA ASP A 247 -10.06 -7.98 16.05
C ASP A 247 -9.64 -9.35 16.63
N LYS A 248 -8.71 -9.36 17.58
CA LYS A 248 -8.23 -10.60 18.24
C LYS A 248 -9.38 -11.41 18.85
N LYS A 249 -10.38 -10.73 19.42
CA LYS A 249 -11.53 -11.36 20.09
C LYS A 249 -12.33 -12.24 19.13
N ARG A 250 -12.53 -11.80 17.88
CA ARG A 250 -13.20 -12.61 16.85
C ARG A 250 -12.45 -13.90 16.56
N TYR A 251 -11.12 -13.84 16.39
CA TYR A 251 -10.32 -15.03 16.09
C TYR A 251 -10.28 -16.01 17.25
N VAL A 252 -10.14 -15.55 18.49
CA VAL A 252 -10.29 -16.40 19.68
C VAL A 252 -11.68 -17.04 19.72
N GLY A 253 -12.72 -16.28 19.37
CA GLY A 253 -14.08 -16.81 19.25
C GLY A 253 -14.20 -17.94 18.24
N LEU A 254 -13.53 -17.84 17.09
CA LEU A 254 -13.47 -18.90 16.08
C LEU A 254 -12.75 -20.14 16.61
N VAL A 255 -11.62 -19.99 17.31
CA VAL A 255 -10.90 -21.11 17.94
C VAL A 255 -11.81 -21.83 18.92
N ARG A 256 -12.46 -21.08 19.81
CA ARG A 256 -13.39 -21.62 20.80
C ARG A 256 -14.56 -22.37 20.16
N ALA A 257 -15.10 -21.87 19.05
CA ALA A 257 -16.18 -22.53 18.31
C ALA A 257 -15.76 -23.88 17.71
N GLN A 258 -14.45 -24.12 17.50
CA GLN A 258 -13.93 -25.39 17.02
C GLN A 258 -13.68 -26.40 18.15
N ILE A 259 -13.78 -26.03 19.42
CA ILE A 259 -13.38 -26.85 20.57
C ILE A 259 -14.63 -27.29 21.34
N SER A 260 -14.80 -28.61 21.53
CA SER A 260 -15.99 -29.18 22.21
C SER A 260 -15.98 -28.93 23.71
N SER A 261 -17.13 -29.12 24.37
CA SER A 261 -17.22 -28.96 25.83
C SER A 261 -16.24 -29.85 26.61
N TYR A 262 -16.04 -31.10 26.18
CA TYR A 262 -15.08 -32.03 26.78
C TYR A 262 -13.62 -31.60 26.54
N GLU A 263 -13.32 -31.03 25.38
CA GLU A 263 -12.01 -30.45 25.13
C GLU A 263 -11.77 -29.21 25.99
N GLN A 264 -12.75 -28.29 26.07
CA GLN A 264 -12.66 -27.06 26.86
C GLN A 264 -12.38 -27.35 28.33
N ILE A 265 -13.06 -28.35 28.92
CA ILE A 265 -12.85 -28.70 30.32
C ILE A 265 -11.48 -29.34 30.57
N LEU A 266 -10.98 -30.17 29.64
CA LEU A 266 -9.65 -30.75 29.76
C LEU A 266 -8.56 -29.68 29.61
N ILE A 267 -8.76 -28.68 28.73
CA ILE A 267 -7.88 -27.51 28.63
C ILE A 267 -7.93 -26.68 29.92
N PHE A 268 -9.12 -26.50 30.52
CA PHE A 268 -9.31 -25.77 31.76
C PHE A 268 -8.48 -26.38 32.91
N TYR A 269 -8.58 -27.70 33.14
CA TYR A 269 -7.76 -28.35 34.16
C TYR A 269 -6.27 -28.38 33.80
N ASN A 270 -5.92 -28.46 32.51
CA ASN A 270 -4.53 -28.31 32.08
C ASN A 270 -3.92 -26.96 32.48
N CYS A 271 -4.71 -25.88 32.52
CA CYS A 271 -4.22 -24.55 32.89
C CYS A 271 -3.67 -24.48 34.32
N PHE A 272 -4.16 -25.32 35.23
CA PHE A 272 -3.65 -25.41 36.60
C PHE A 272 -2.47 -26.38 36.73
N HIS A 273 -2.18 -27.18 35.70
CA HIS A 273 -1.03 -28.06 35.67
C HIS A 273 0.25 -27.28 35.32
N PRO A 274 1.44 -27.64 35.86
CA PRO A 274 2.70 -26.95 35.57
C PRO A 274 2.99 -26.71 34.07
N TYR A 275 2.66 -27.69 33.21
CA TYR A 275 2.83 -27.57 31.75
C TYR A 275 1.85 -26.61 31.06
N GLY A 276 0.70 -26.32 31.68
CA GLY A 276 -0.34 -25.45 31.11
C GLY A 276 -0.30 -24.00 31.61
N THR A 277 0.65 -23.64 32.47
CA THR A 277 0.80 -22.28 33.04
C THR A 277 0.83 -21.18 31.97
N LYS A 278 1.56 -21.39 30.86
CA LYS A 278 1.60 -20.42 29.75
C LYS A 278 0.27 -20.32 28.99
N LEU A 279 -0.45 -21.43 28.88
CA LEU A 279 -1.78 -21.46 28.27
C LEU A 279 -2.80 -20.76 29.17
N LYS A 280 -2.68 -20.90 30.49
CA LYS A 280 -3.52 -20.21 31.48
C LYS A 280 -3.53 -18.69 31.28
N VAL A 281 -2.35 -18.08 31.13
CA VAL A 281 -2.21 -16.63 30.91
C VAL A 281 -3.01 -16.20 29.68
N LEU A 282 -2.74 -16.84 28.53
CA LEU A 282 -3.44 -16.52 27.27
C LEU A 282 -4.95 -16.79 27.34
N ALA A 283 -5.35 -17.89 28.00
CA ALA A 283 -6.76 -18.24 28.16
C ALA A 283 -7.50 -17.21 29.02
N LYS A 284 -6.84 -16.64 30.04
CA LYS A 284 -7.39 -15.58 30.88
C LYS A 284 -7.49 -14.26 30.11
N ASP A 285 -6.40 -13.81 29.48
CA ASP A 285 -6.33 -12.54 28.75
C ASP A 285 -7.40 -12.46 27.64
N HIS A 286 -7.69 -13.60 27.01
CA HIS A 286 -8.67 -13.70 25.95
C HIS A 286 -10.08 -14.13 26.40
N ASN A 287 -10.33 -14.28 27.70
CA ASN A 287 -11.59 -14.80 28.25
C ASN A 287 -12.06 -16.07 27.51
N PHE A 288 -11.13 -17.01 27.33
CA PHE A 288 -11.33 -18.20 26.51
C PHE A 288 -12.48 -19.06 27.05
N PHE A 289 -12.60 -19.23 28.36
CA PHE A 289 -13.60 -20.09 29.00
C PHE A 289 -14.97 -19.43 29.24
N LYS A 290 -15.27 -18.27 28.63
CA LYS A 290 -16.57 -17.57 28.81
C LYS A 290 -17.81 -18.42 28.51
N SER A 291 -17.68 -19.46 27.68
CA SER A 291 -18.79 -20.37 27.30
C SER A 291 -18.55 -21.81 27.75
N LEU A 292 -17.78 -22.01 28.82
CA LEU A 292 -17.51 -23.33 29.38
C LEU A 292 -18.83 -23.96 29.88
N ASP A 293 -19.00 -25.26 29.65
CA ASP A 293 -20.12 -26.01 30.24
C ASP A 293 -19.81 -26.30 31.71
N GLU A 294 -20.40 -25.51 32.61
CA GLU A 294 -20.18 -25.62 34.06
C GLU A 294 -20.55 -27.00 34.61
N LYS A 295 -21.43 -27.76 33.94
CA LYS A 295 -21.81 -29.12 34.36
C LYS A 295 -20.68 -30.14 34.22
N LEU A 296 -19.65 -29.81 33.43
CA LEU A 296 -18.45 -30.64 33.29
C LEU A 296 -17.36 -30.24 34.28
N LEU A 297 -17.54 -29.18 35.08
CA LEU A 297 -16.60 -28.90 36.17
C LEU A 297 -16.70 -30.00 37.23
N ILE A 298 -15.54 -30.52 37.65
CA ILE A 298 -15.41 -31.41 38.81
C ILE A 298 -16.01 -30.74 40.05
N ASN A 299 -15.74 -29.46 40.25
CA ASN A 299 -16.31 -28.60 41.28
C ASN A 299 -16.54 -27.20 40.67
N GLU A 300 -17.77 -26.67 40.80
CA GLU A 300 -18.17 -25.38 40.23
C GLU A 300 -17.30 -24.22 40.75
N SER A 301 -16.85 -24.28 42.01
CA SER A 301 -15.98 -23.25 42.61
C SER A 301 -14.61 -23.11 41.93
N HIS A 302 -14.16 -24.15 41.19
CA HIS A 302 -12.90 -24.07 40.45
C HIS A 302 -12.91 -22.98 39.38
N TYR A 303 -14.08 -22.68 38.80
CA TYR A 303 -14.21 -21.60 37.81
C TYR A 303 -13.98 -20.23 38.45
N ASP A 304 -14.53 -20.00 39.65
CA ASP A 304 -14.31 -18.78 40.40
C ASP A 304 -12.84 -18.61 40.78
N ASP A 305 -12.18 -19.68 41.18
CA ASP A 305 -10.76 -19.66 41.50
C ASP A 305 -9.91 -19.35 40.27
N PHE A 306 -10.26 -19.89 39.09
CA PHE A 306 -9.63 -19.53 37.83
C PHE A 306 -9.76 -18.02 37.52
N ALA A 307 -10.94 -17.46 37.80
CA ALA A 307 -11.21 -16.04 37.58
C ALA A 307 -10.46 -15.13 38.58
N LYS A 308 -10.38 -15.56 39.85
CA LYS A 308 -9.75 -14.82 40.96
C LYS A 308 -8.23 -14.86 40.96
N ASP A 309 -7.61 -15.88 40.38
CA ASP A 309 -6.15 -16.07 40.42
C ASP A 309 -5.44 -14.88 39.74
N GLU A 310 -4.91 -13.93 40.51
CA GLU A 310 -4.11 -12.81 40.00
C GLU A 310 -2.78 -13.36 39.45
N ILE A 311 -2.35 -12.84 38.29
CA ILE A 311 -1.09 -13.24 37.62
C ILE A 311 0.09 -12.63 38.36
#